data_AF-A0AAC9JRE2-F1
#
_entry.id   AF-A0AAC9JRE2-F1
#
_cell.length_a   1.000
_cell.length_b   1.000
_cell.length_c   1.000
_cell.angle_alpha   90.00
_cell.angle_beta   90.00
_cell.angle_gamma   90.00
#
_symmetry.space_group_name_H-M   'P 1'
#
loop_
_entity.id
_entity.type
_entity.pdbx_description
1 polymer ?
#
loop_
_entity_poly.entity_id
_entity_poly.type
_entity_poly.pdbx_seq_one_letter_code
_entity_poly.pdbx_strand_id
1 'polypeptide(L)'
;MQDEALHVASGGDLLPLRAWRGRSGRRYVVSVYPMTAMWQEAHLDAVLIAVARDGEARRIVGVRDSSPLSPEGFDGAWFGQMRACGAVELHVHLLATSAGERAAVARDLRPFQ
;
A
#
# COMPACT_ATOMS: atom_id res chain seq x y z
N MET A 1 -3.92 8.97 10.79
CA MET A 1 -3.28 8.93 9.46
C MET A 1 -4.32 9.44 8.47
N GLN A 2 -4.01 10.44 7.64
CA GLN A 2 -4.98 11.07 6.72
C GLN A 2 -4.66 10.67 5.27
N ASP A 3 -5.69 10.36 4.47
CA ASP A 3 -5.65 10.01 3.04
C ASP A 3 -6.05 11.23 2.19
N GLU A 4 -5.31 11.55 1.13
CA GLU A 4 -5.57 12.70 0.25
C GLU A 4 -5.63 12.26 -1.21
N ALA A 5 -6.66 12.70 -1.95
CA ALA A 5 -6.81 12.47 -3.39
C ALA A 5 -5.78 13.26 -4.21
N LEU A 6 -5.16 12.64 -5.21
CA LEU A 6 -4.33 13.34 -6.20
C LEU A 6 -4.97 13.22 -7.59
N HIS A 7 -5.09 14.34 -8.30
CA HIS A 7 -5.50 14.38 -9.71
C HIS A 7 -4.26 14.30 -10.60
N VAL A 8 -4.28 13.42 -11.60
CA VAL A 8 -3.21 13.27 -12.60
C VAL A 8 -3.50 14.17 -13.80
N ALA A 9 -2.52 14.98 -14.21
CA ALA A 9 -2.55 15.68 -15.48
C ALA A 9 -2.09 14.73 -16.59
N SER A 10 -3.02 14.23 -17.41
CA SER A 10 -2.86 13.51 -18.69
C SER A 10 -3.13 12.00 -18.68
N GLY A 11 -4.30 11.63 -19.24
CA GLY A 11 -4.42 10.70 -20.37
C GLY A 11 -4.24 9.20 -20.14
N GLY A 12 -5.28 8.53 -19.63
CA GLY A 12 -5.43 7.07 -19.59
C GLY A 12 -6.34 6.68 -18.42
N ASP A 13 -6.97 5.49 -18.44
CA ASP A 13 -7.71 4.90 -17.31
C ASP A 13 -6.74 4.56 -16.16
N LEU A 14 -6.12 5.61 -15.61
CA LEU A 14 -5.16 5.57 -14.54
C LEU A 14 -5.98 5.44 -13.26
N LEU A 15 -5.77 4.32 -12.58
CA LEU A 15 -6.27 4.09 -11.23
C LEU A 15 -6.02 5.33 -10.35
N PRO A 16 -6.97 5.72 -9.50
CA PRO A 16 -6.86 6.96 -8.73
C PRO A 16 -5.57 6.96 -7.91
N LEU A 17 -4.77 8.01 -8.05
CA LEU A 17 -3.63 8.22 -7.16
C LEU A 17 -4.11 8.78 -5.83
N ARG A 18 -3.53 8.27 -4.76
CA ARG A 18 -3.74 8.76 -3.39
C ARG A 18 -2.39 9.07 -2.77
N ALA A 19 -2.43 9.66 -1.58
CA ALA A 19 -1.25 9.76 -0.76
C ALA A 19 -1.53 9.52 0.72
N TRP A 20 -0.61 8.80 1.35
CA TRP A 20 -0.55 8.64 2.80
C TRP A 20 0.51 9.55 3.38
N ARG A 21 0.26 10.07 4.59
CA ARG A 21 1.30 10.69 5.42
C ARG A 21 1.76 9.72 6.49
N GLY A 22 3.06 9.40 6.50
CA GLY A 22 3.65 8.57 7.55
C GLY A 22 3.88 9.36 8.84
N ARG A 23 4.35 8.67 9.89
CA ARG A 23 4.62 9.29 11.20
C ARG A 23 5.70 10.36 11.13
N SER A 24 6.62 10.25 10.18
CA SER A 24 7.63 11.28 9.88
C SER A 24 7.06 12.56 9.24
N GLY A 25 5.77 12.58 8.88
CA GLY A 25 5.13 13.66 8.13
C GLY A 25 5.37 13.61 6.62
N ARG A 26 6.25 12.71 6.14
CA ARG A 26 6.51 12.48 4.71
C ARG A 26 5.26 11.95 4.01
N ARG A 27 5.11 12.35 2.74
CA ARG A 27 3.99 11.98 1.87
C ARG A 27 4.43 10.85 0.94
N TYR A 28 3.62 9.81 0.84
CA TYR A 28 3.86 8.63 0.02
C TYR A 28 2.72 8.49 -0.98
N VAL A 29 3.01 8.72 -2.27
CA VAL A 29 2.04 8.59 -3.36
C VAL A 29 1.83 7.13 -3.69
N VAL A 30 0.58 6.73 -3.91
CA VAL A 30 0.19 5.34 -4.14
C VAL A 30 -0.81 5.23 -5.27
N SER A 31 -0.70 4.15 -6.03
CA SER A 31 -1.76 3.69 -6.93
C SER A 31 -2.74 2.81 -6.15
N VAL A 32 -4.04 2.95 -6.41
CA VAL A 32 -5.09 2.20 -5.68
C VAL A 32 -5.65 1.09 -6.55
N TYR A 33 -5.72 -0.11 -5.99
CA TYR A 33 -6.30 -1.28 -6.65
C TYR A 33 -7.33 -1.93 -5.72
N PRO A 34 -8.35 -2.60 -6.26
CA PRO A 34 -9.22 -3.43 -5.44
C PRO A 34 -8.42 -4.60 -4.84
N MET A 35 -8.74 -5.02 -3.62
CA MET A 35 -8.10 -6.18 -2.96
C MET A 35 -8.34 -7.52 -3.70
N THR A 36 -9.31 -7.53 -4.63
CA THR A 36 -9.61 -8.66 -5.53
C THR A 36 -8.76 -8.69 -6.79
N ALA A 37 -7.99 -7.62 -7.09
CA ALA A 37 -7.09 -7.63 -8.23
C ALA A 37 -6.10 -8.79 -8.12
N MET A 38 -5.88 -9.50 -9.24
CA MET A 38 -4.98 -10.64 -9.27
C MET A 38 -3.54 -10.13 -9.22
N TRP A 39 -2.92 -10.23 -8.05
CA TRP A 39 -1.53 -9.83 -7.80
C TRP A 39 -0.56 -11.01 -7.76
N GLN A 40 -1.02 -12.22 -8.11
CA GLN A 40 -0.33 -13.49 -7.86
C GLN A 40 1.06 -13.63 -8.51
N GLU A 41 1.49 -12.65 -9.31
CA GLU A 41 2.78 -12.64 -10.01
C GLU A 41 3.57 -11.33 -9.82
N ALA A 42 3.09 -10.42 -8.99
CA ALA A 42 3.70 -9.10 -8.84
C ALA A 42 4.94 -9.15 -7.93
N HIS A 43 6.08 -9.53 -8.48
CA HIS A 43 7.43 -9.23 -7.97
C HIS A 43 7.74 -7.73 -8.08
N LEU A 44 6.81 -6.89 -7.65
CA LEU A 44 7.01 -5.47 -7.59
C LEU A 44 7.86 -5.23 -6.35
N ASP A 45 9.05 -4.68 -6.54
CA ASP A 45 9.86 -4.10 -5.47
C ASP A 45 9.12 -2.86 -4.92
N ALA A 46 8.03 -3.11 -4.19
CA ALA A 46 7.04 -2.12 -3.80
C ALA A 46 6.72 -2.20 -2.31
N VAL A 47 6.09 -1.14 -1.80
CA VAL A 47 5.42 -1.19 -0.50
C VAL A 47 3.93 -1.33 -0.74
N LEU A 48 3.38 -2.44 -0.25
CA LEU A 48 1.96 -2.75 -0.28
C LEU A 48 1.30 -2.28 1.01
N ILE A 49 0.17 -1.64 0.86
CA ILE A 49 -0.61 -1.08 1.95
C ILE A 49 -2.03 -1.61 1.82
N ALA A 50 -2.42 -2.51 2.72
CA ALA A 50 -3.79 -3.01 2.80
C ALA A 50 -4.67 -1.97 3.49
N VAL A 51 -5.79 -1.62 2.85
CA VAL A 51 -6.66 -0.53 3.28
C VAL A 51 -8.08 -1.03 3.48
N ALA A 52 -8.62 -0.79 4.67
CA ALA A 52 -10.04 -0.91 4.97
C ALA A 52 -10.75 0.41 4.70
N ARG A 53 -12.03 0.34 4.33
CA ARG A 53 -12.90 1.51 4.18
C ARG A 53 -14.02 1.48 5.20
N ASP A 54 -14.36 2.67 5.69
CA ASP A 54 -15.57 2.95 6.45
C ASP A 54 -16.23 4.20 5.87
N GLY A 55 -17.20 4.00 4.97
CA GLY A 55 -17.69 5.05 4.07
C GLY A 55 -16.55 5.63 3.21
N GLU A 56 -16.35 6.96 3.30
CA GLU A 56 -15.26 7.66 2.62
C GLU A 56 -13.92 7.57 3.36
N ALA A 57 -13.91 7.15 4.63
CA ALA A 57 -12.71 7.06 5.43
C ALA A 57 -11.89 5.81 5.05
N ARG A 58 -10.56 5.99 4.96
CA ARG A 58 -9.61 4.92 4.71
C ARG A 58 -8.72 4.70 5.92
N ARG A 59 -8.43 3.44 6.22
CA ARG A 59 -7.53 3.04 7.30
C ARG A 59 -6.56 1.97 6.82
N ILE A 60 -5.27 2.20 7.07
CA ILE A 60 -4.25 1.17 6.90
C ILE A 60 -4.49 0.04 7.91
N VAL A 61 -4.63 -1.18 7.42
CA VAL A 61 -4.74 -2.39 8.25
C VAL A 61 -3.52 -3.29 8.17
N GLY A 62 -2.64 -3.05 7.20
CA GLY A 62 -1.32 -3.67 7.14
C GLY A 62 -0.43 -3.01 6.10
N VAL A 63 0.87 -3.13 6.32
CA VAL A 63 1.90 -2.63 5.41
C VAL A 63 3.00 -3.67 5.27
N ARG A 64 3.40 -3.95 4.04
CA ARG A 64 4.40 -4.99 3.73
C ARG A 64 5.28 -4.57 2.56
N ASP A 65 6.55 -4.96 2.59
CA ASP A 65 7.44 -4.95 1.42
C ASP A 65 7.13 -6.20 0.58
N SER A 66 6.80 -6.03 -0.70
CA SER A 66 6.50 -7.15 -1.61
C SER A 66 7.72 -7.73 -2.31
N SER A 67 8.92 -7.22 -2.03
CA SER A 67 10.15 -7.78 -2.59
C SER A 67 10.28 -9.26 -2.24
N PRO A 68 10.61 -10.15 -3.21
CA PRO A 68 10.87 -11.56 -2.94
C PRO A 68 12.03 -11.78 -1.97
N LEU A 69 12.92 -10.80 -1.85
CA LEU A 69 14.07 -10.78 -0.94
C LEU A 69 13.74 -10.20 0.45
N SER A 70 12.48 -9.80 0.68
CA SER A 70 12.08 -9.25 1.97
C SER A 70 12.12 -10.34 3.06
N PRO A 71 12.56 -10.03 4.30
CA PRO A 71 12.63 -11.02 5.37
C PRO A 71 11.27 -11.62 5.76
N GLU A 72 10.19 -10.88 5.51
CA GLU A 72 8.82 -11.30 5.85
C GLU A 72 8.17 -12.17 4.77
N GLY A 73 8.78 -12.26 3.58
CA GLY A 73 8.21 -12.95 2.42
C GLY A 73 6.90 -12.33 1.92
N PHE A 74 6.55 -12.66 0.67
CA PHE A 74 5.28 -12.28 0.07
C PHE A 74 4.51 -13.55 -0.32
N ASP A 75 3.43 -13.84 0.40
CA ASP A 75 2.60 -15.02 0.17
C ASP A 75 1.09 -14.69 0.20
N GLY A 76 0.28 -15.64 -0.26
CA GLY A 76 -1.17 -15.53 -0.26
C GLY A 76 -1.79 -15.45 1.15
N ALA A 77 -1.07 -15.88 2.19
CA ALA A 77 -1.57 -15.89 3.57
C ALA A 77 -1.72 -14.47 4.11
N TRP A 78 -0.80 -13.56 3.79
CA TRP A 78 -0.94 -12.15 4.16
C TRP A 78 -2.21 -11.52 3.60
N PHE A 79 -2.53 -11.77 2.33
CA PHE A 79 -3.78 -11.27 1.74
C PHE A 79 -5.01 -11.84 2.43
N GLY A 80 -5.00 -13.13 2.77
CA GLY A 80 -6.06 -13.75 3.56
C GLY A 80 -6.27 -13.04 4.90
N GLN A 81 -5.18 -12.79 5.63
CA GLN A 81 -5.21 -12.07 6.90
C GLN A 81 -5.72 -10.64 6.75
N MET A 82 -5.23 -9.88 5.76
CA MET A 82 -5.66 -8.50 5.55
C MET A 82 -7.14 -8.40 5.18
N ARG A 83 -7.65 -9.33 4.36
CA ARG A 83 -9.10 -9.43 4.08
C ARG A 83 -9.90 -9.70 5.36
N ALA A 84 -9.41 -10.58 6.24
CA ALA A 84 -10.04 -10.81 7.54
C ALA A 84 -10.02 -9.57 8.44
N CYS A 85 -9.03 -8.68 8.29
CA CYS A 85 -8.98 -7.37 8.94
C CYS A 85 -9.84 -6.28 8.26
N GLY A 86 -10.64 -6.63 7.25
CA GLY A 86 -11.56 -5.72 6.55
C GLY A 86 -10.93 -4.97 5.37
N ALA A 87 -9.76 -5.38 4.88
CA ALA A 87 -9.14 -4.72 3.74
C ALA A 87 -9.93 -4.96 2.45
N VAL A 88 -10.23 -3.87 1.73
CA VAL A 88 -10.97 -3.85 0.46
C VAL A 88 -10.18 -3.21 -0.67
N GLU A 89 -9.16 -2.42 -0.33
CA GLU A 89 -8.24 -1.78 -1.29
C GLU A 89 -6.79 -2.21 -0.99
N LEU A 90 -5.97 -2.24 -2.04
CA LEU A 90 -4.53 -2.36 -1.97
C LEU A 90 -3.92 -1.09 -2.57
N HIS A 91 -3.22 -0.33 -1.74
CA HIS A 91 -2.49 0.85 -2.15
C HIS A 91 -1.03 0.46 -2.37
N VAL A 92 -0.47 0.79 -3.53
CA VAL A 92 0.87 0.35 -3.95
C VAL A 92 1.79 1.56 -4.12
N HIS A 93 2.88 1.59 -3.36
CA HIS A 93 3.94 2.59 -3.47
C HIS A 93 5.15 2.02 -4.22
N LEU A 94 5.42 2.56 -5.42
CA LEU A 94 6.49 2.10 -6.32
C LEU A 94 7.73 3.01 -6.34
N LEU A 95 7.73 4.13 -5.59
CA LEU A 95 8.80 5.13 -5.67
C LEU A 95 9.99 4.83 -4.73
N ALA A 96 9.90 3.79 -3.91
CA ALA A 96 11.00 3.34 -3.06
C ALA A 96 11.88 2.35 -3.83
N THR A 97 13.04 2.83 -4.27
CA THR A 97 13.91 2.14 -5.25
C THR A 97 14.90 1.16 -4.62
N SER A 98 15.09 1.24 -3.29
CA SER A 98 15.95 0.31 -2.56
C SER A 98 15.19 -0.44 -1.46
N ALA A 99 15.69 -1.62 -1.07
CA ALA A 99 15.14 -2.37 0.06
C ALA A 99 15.15 -1.55 1.37
N GLY A 100 16.20 -0.74 1.58
CA GLY A 100 16.29 0.16 2.73
C GLY A 100 15.20 1.25 2.72
N GLU A 101 14.93 1.83 1.56
CA GLU A 101 13.83 2.80 1.39
C GLU A 101 12.48 2.13 1.64
N ARG A 102 12.22 0.95 1.06
CA ARG A 102 10.97 0.22 1.28
C ARG A 102 10.75 -0.10 2.75
N ALA A 103 11.79 -0.57 3.45
CA ALA A 103 11.72 -0.83 4.88
C ALA A 103 11.45 0.46 5.68
N ALA A 104 12.03 1.59 5.30
CA ALA A 104 11.78 2.88 5.94
C ALA A 104 10.34 3.36 5.74
N VAL A 105 9.82 3.26 4.50
CA VAL A 105 8.42 3.59 4.16
C VAL A 105 7.46 2.68 4.94
N ALA A 106 7.69 1.37 4.91
CA ALA A 106 6.84 0.40 5.61
C ALA A 106 6.80 0.67 7.11
N ARG A 107 7.96 0.95 7.72
CA ARG A 107 8.03 1.31 9.13
C ARG A 107 7.26 2.59 9.42
N ASP A 108 7.37 3.60 8.57
CA ASP A 108 6.74 4.91 8.78
C ASP A 108 5.21 4.89 8.60
N LEU A 109 4.70 3.95 7.79
CA LEU A 109 3.27 3.77 7.51
C LEU A 109 2.58 2.69 8.37
N ARG A 110 3.32 1.89 9.15
CA ARG A 110 2.70 0.89 10.03
C ARG A 110 1.78 1.59 11.04
N PRO A 111 0.51 1.16 11.18
CA PRO A 111 -0.35 1.65 12.25
C PRO A 111 0.29 1.35 13.61
N PHE A 112 -0.02 2.17 14.61
CA PHE A 112 0.37 1.89 16.00
C PHE A 112 -0.26 0.55 16.39
N GLN A 113 0.55 -0.37 16.92
CA GLN A 113 0.09 -1.64 17.46
C GLN A 113 -0.66 -1.42 18.77
#